data_AF-A0A1C6CSV5-F1
#
_entry.id   AF-A0A1C6CSV5-F1
#
_cell.length_a   1.000
_cell.length_b   1.000
_cell.length_c   1.000
_cell.angle_alpha   90.00
_cell.angle_beta   90.00
_cell.angle_gamma   90.00
#
_symmetry.space_group_name_H-M   'P 1'
#
loop_
_entity.id
_entity.type
_entity.pdbx_description
1 polymer ?
#
loop_
_entity_poly.entity_id
_entity_poly.type
_entity_poly.pdbx_seq_one_letter_code
_entity_poly.pdbx_strand_id
1 'polypeptide(L)' 'MLNVALPKGRLGDKVYNLLAGIGYGCPEDYNATRKLVVENPEAGIRYFLIKPSDVAISISSS' A
#
# COMPACT_ATOMS: atom_id res chain seq x y z
N MET A 1 -0.77 -1.70 15.47
CA MET A 1 -1.41 -1.46 14.16
C MET A 1 -0.31 -1.03 13.19
N LEU A 2 -0.06 -1.80 12.14
CA LEU A 2 1.03 -1.58 11.19
C LEU A 2 0.55 -0.65 10.07
N ASN A 3 1.35 0.37 9.73
CA ASN A 3 1.02 1.33 8.68
C ASN A 3 2.02 1.17 7.52
N VAL A 4 1.53 0.91 6.32
CA VAL A 4 2.34 0.65 5.12
C VAL A 4 1.88 1.57 4.01
N ALA A 5 2.78 2.40 3.49
CA ALA A 5 2.48 3.24 2.33
C ALA A 5 2.85 2.51 1.04
N LEU A 6 1.88 2.31 0.15
CA LEU A 6 2.05 1.63 -1.12
C LEU A 6 1.76 2.60 -2.29
N PRO A 7 2.69 2.72 -3.25
CA PRO A 7 2.42 3.51 -4.45
C PRO A 7 1.43 2.77 -5.36
N LYS A 8 0.41 3.47 -5.86
CA LYS A 8 -0.45 2.93 -6.94
C LYS A 8 0.41 2.67 -8.18
N GLY A 9 0.43 1.43 -8.62
CA GLY A 9 1.19 0.98 -9.79
C GLY A 9 1.84 -0.38 -9.58
N ARG A 10 2.69 -0.78 -10.53
CA ARG A 10 3.28 -2.12 -10.61
C ARG A 10 4.10 -2.53 -9.38
N LEU A 11 4.75 -1.57 -8.72
CA LEU A 11 5.56 -1.83 -7.54
C LEU A 11 4.69 -2.10 -6.30
N GLY A 12 3.71 -1.24 -6.02
CA GLY A 12 2.80 -1.43 -4.89
C GLY A 12 1.98 -2.71 -5.02
N ASP A 13 1.58 -3.07 -6.24
CA ASP A 13 0.86 -4.32 -6.51
C ASP A 13 1.69 -5.56 -6.15
N LYS A 14 2.97 -5.60 -6.52
CA LYS A 14 3.88 -6.70 -6.15
C LYS A 14 4.05 -6.83 -4.64
N VAL A 15 4.27 -5.70 -3.94
CA VAL A 15 4.46 -5.68 -2.49
C VAL A 15 3.17 -6.11 -1.78
N TYR A 16 2.02 -5.61 -2.23
CA TYR A 16 0.72 -6.03 -1.72
C TYR A 16 0.51 -7.53 -1.91
N ASN A 17 0.86 -8.09 -3.08
CA ASN A 17 0.71 -9.52 -3.36
C ASN A 17 1.58 -10.38 -2.41
N LEU A 18 2.82 -9.95 -2.12
CA LEU A 18 3.68 -10.63 -1.13
C LEU A 18 3.05 -10.59 0.28
N LEU A 19 2.58 -9.43 0.71
CA LEU A 19 1.99 -9.24 2.04
C LEU A 19 0.67 -10.02 2.16
N ALA A 20 -0.14 -10.03 1.10
CA ALA A 20 -1.34 -10.83 1.02
C ALA A 20 -1.05 -12.33 1.13
N GLY A 21 0.01 -12.82 0.47
CA GLY A 21 0.43 -14.22 0.52
C GLY A 21 0.85 -14.70 1.91
N ILE A 22 1.23 -13.80 2.82
CA ILE A 22 1.61 -14.14 4.21
C ILE A 22 0.52 -13.81 5.24
N GLY A 23 -0.69 -13.44 4.81
CA GLY A 23 -1.83 -13.18 5.70
C GLY A 23 -2.11 -11.71 6.03
N TYR A 24 -1.39 -10.76 5.44
CA TYR A 24 -1.65 -9.31 5.56
C TYR A 24 -2.48 -8.75 4.39
N GLY A 25 -3.24 -9.60 3.72
CA GLY A 25 -4.11 -9.17 2.62
C GLY A 25 -5.25 -8.31 3.13
N CYS A 26 -5.76 -7.38 2.32
CA CYS A 26 -6.99 -6.65 2.64
C CYS A 26 -8.19 -7.31 1.94
N PRO A 27 -9.35 -7.38 2.62
CA PRO A 27 -10.58 -7.88 2.00
C PRO A 27 -11.15 -6.90 0.96
N GLU A 28 -10.81 -5.60 1.06
CA GLU A 28 -11.21 -4.60 0.08
C GLU A 28 -10.29 -4.65 -1.16
N ASP A 29 -10.89 -4.54 -2.36
CA ASP A 29 -10.17 -4.52 -3.63
C ASP A 29 -9.19 -3.34 -3.73
N TYR A 30 -7.93 -3.59 -3.36
CA TYR A 30 -6.81 -2.64 -3.45
C TYR A 30 -6.71 -1.95 -4.83
N ASN A 31 -6.93 -2.69 -5.91
CA ASN A 31 -6.87 -2.15 -7.28
C ASN A 31 -8.13 -1.38 -7.67
N ALA A 32 -9.31 -1.84 -7.27
CA ALA A 32 -10.58 -1.22 -7.65
C ALA A 32 -11.01 -0.05 -6.73
N THR A 33 -10.46 0.03 -5.51
CA THR A 33 -10.83 1.07 -4.56
C THR A 33 -10.34 2.45 -5.01
N ARG A 34 -11.27 3.43 -4.94
CA ARG A 34 -10.97 4.87 -5.06
C ARG A 34 -10.43 5.46 -3.76
N LYS A 35 -10.45 4.70 -2.66
CA LYS A 35 -9.95 5.18 -1.37
C LYS A 35 -8.42 5.30 -1.40
N LEU A 36 -7.92 6.29 -0.66
CA LEU A 36 -6.49 6.49 -0.44
C LEU A 36 -5.97 5.67 0.74
N VAL A 37 -6.87 5.10 1.55
CA VAL A 37 -6.53 4.29 2.72
C VAL A 37 -7.39 3.04 2.70
N VAL A 38 -6.74 1.91 2.94
CA VAL A 38 -7.36 0.59 3.06
C VAL A 38 -6.89 -0.01 4.37
N GLU A 39 -7.76 -0.62 5.15
CA GLU A 39 -7.37 -1.26 6.40
C GLU A 39 -7.90 -2.66 6.50
N ASN A 40 -7.12 -3.52 7.16
CA ASN A 40 -7.57 -4.82 7.61
C ASN A 40 -7.49 -4.85 9.15
N PRO A 41 -8.63 -4.74 9.85
CA PRO A 41 -8.67 -4.80 11.31
C PRO A 41 -8.31 -6.19 11.85
N GLU A 42 -8.56 -7.26 11.08
CA GLU A 42 -8.26 -8.65 11.47
C GLU A 42 -6.75 -8.90 11.52
N ALA A 43 -6.01 -8.37 10.54
CA ALA A 43 -4.55 -8.44 10.48
C ALA A 43 -3.86 -7.26 11.19
N GLY A 44 -4.63 -6.27 11.66
CA GLY A 44 -4.12 -5.07 12.33
C GLY A 44 -3.22 -4.19 11.45
N ILE A 45 -3.48 -4.11 10.14
CA ILE A 45 -2.67 -3.40 9.15
C ILE A 45 -3.47 -2.33 8.38
N ARG A 46 -2.80 -1.24 8.01
CA ARG A 46 -3.30 -0.13 7.20
C ARG A 46 -2.39 0.13 6.02
N TYR A 47 -2.98 0.17 4.83
CA TYR A 47 -2.33 0.51 3.58
C TYR A 47 -2.72 1.92 3.13
N PHE A 48 -1.72 2.75 2.85
CA PHE A 48 -1.90 4.08 2.29
C PHE A 48 -1.59 4.03 0.80
N LEU A 49 -2.62 4.17 -0.03
CA LEU A 49 -2.52 4.21 -1.49
C LEU A 49 -2.15 5.62 -1.92
N ILE A 50 -0.85 5.85 -2.03
CA ILE A 50 -0.27 7.11 -2.46
C ILE A 50 -0.04 7.07 -3.98
N LYS A 51 -0.29 8.18 -4.66
CA LYS A 51 0.16 8.30 -6.05
C LYS A 51 1.68 8.45 -6.05
N PRO A 52 2.41 7.83 -6.99
CA PRO A 52 3.86 8.03 -7.10
C PRO A 52 4.25 9.50 -7.32
N SER A 53 3.35 10.31 -7.87
CA SER A 53 3.53 11.77 -8.00
C SER A 53 3.53 12.52 -6.66
N ASP A 54 2.99 11.93 -5.59
CA ASP A 54 2.93 12.51 -4.24
C ASP A 54 4.21 12.19 -3.44
N VAL A 55 4.92 11.13 -3.85
CA VAL A 55 6.23 10.74 -3.31
C VAL A 55 7.30 11.54 -4.04
N ALA A 56 7.46 12.80 -3.64
CA ALA A 56 8.66 13.57 -3.90
C ALA A 56 9.82 12.99 -3.06
N ILE A 57 10.38 11.84 -3.47
CA ILE A 57 11.67 11.42 -2.94
C ILE A 57 12.71 12.33 -3.59
N SER A 58 13.04 13.41 -2.88
CA SER A 58 14.26 14.17 -3.12
C SER A 58 15.43 13.24 -2.79
N ILE A 59 15.99 12.61 -3.82
CA ILE A 59 17.31 11.99 -3.74
C ILE A 59 18.32 13.14 -3.65
N SER A 60 18.63 13.57 -2.43
CA SER A 60 19.79 14.43 -2.18
C SER A 60 21.03 13.57 -2.38
N SER A 61 21.51 13.51 -3.61
CA SER A 61 22.84 13.04 -3.96
C SER A 61 23.77 14.25 -3.96
N SER A 62 24.46 14.51 -2.84
CA SER A 62 25.86 14.95 -2.80
C SER A 62 26.35 15.05 -1.36
#